data_AF-A0AAN8IJ66-F1
#
_entry.id   AF-A0AAN8IJ66-F1
#
_cell.length_a   1.000
_cell.length_b   1.000
_cell.length_c   1.000
_cell.angle_alpha   90.00
_cell.angle_beta   90.00
_cell.angle_gamma   90.00
#
_symmetry.space_group_name_H-M   'P 1'
#
loop_
_entity.id
_entity.type
_entity.pdbx_description
1 polymer ?
#
loop_
_entity_poly.entity_id
_entity_poly.type
_entity_poly.pdbx_seq_one_letter_code
_entity_poly.pdbx_strand_id
1 'polypeptide(L)'
;MKSEEVLVATWTNRLQNHISVTICDYKTAICNLVFEYRYPEKMWAEPAHFSSLLSNRQDAVFILLPRARADGNNYQHIAKLLIQYDSQGKLKLAESSFLSVGNFDVVALNRYDGTTDTIYFTAQAPSPGNRHLYSTKATPTADEVWACVSCHHKNCTYQSNSISPNFKYLLTHCKIDGRGSGGRGWKYRSATYGALGTVEIQDQLDALKAVLKKYPYFDASRVSVFGWSYGGFAAVRAAELAPESFFKCTVSVAPVANFLYYDATYTERYMGEAGLAAYNASDITNDVSHFRKTRLLLAHGLYDDNVHFQNSALLMEALQRQDIDFDAMVYPNQDHSISRRTHLYNKITAFLENCAKH
;
A
#
# COMPACT_ATOMS: atom_id res chain seq x y z
N MET A 1 -7.83 18.37 36.31
CA MET A 1 -6.87 18.56 35.20
C MET A 1 -7.64 19.17 34.05
N LYS A 2 -7.30 20.38 33.60
CA LYS A 2 -7.87 20.92 32.37
C LYS A 2 -7.48 19.95 31.25
N SER A 3 -8.46 19.38 30.56
CA SER A 3 -8.22 18.61 29.34
C SER A 3 -7.74 19.60 28.28
N GLU A 4 -6.43 19.81 28.23
CA GLU A 4 -5.83 20.63 27.18
C GLU A 4 -5.74 19.75 25.94
N GLU A 5 -6.54 20.11 24.95
CA GLU A 5 -6.60 19.43 23.67
C GLU A 5 -5.36 19.83 22.85
N VAL A 6 -4.67 18.84 22.33
CA VAL A 6 -3.55 19.02 21.42
C VAL A 6 -3.85 18.39 20.08
N LEU A 7 -3.45 19.07 19.02
CA LEU A 7 -3.52 18.56 17.65
C LEU A 7 -2.14 18.10 17.22
N VAL A 8 -1.99 16.82 16.88
CA VAL A 8 -0.81 16.31 16.18
C VAL A 8 -1.10 16.34 14.69
N ALA A 9 -0.31 17.11 13.95
CA ALA A 9 -0.47 17.24 12.50
C ALA A 9 0.82 16.82 11.79
N THR A 10 0.65 16.01 10.74
CA THR A 10 1.73 15.67 9.81
C THR A 10 1.50 16.43 8.51
N TRP A 11 2.46 17.27 8.17
CA TRP A 11 2.49 18.07 6.96
C TRP A 11 3.42 17.42 5.94
N THR A 12 3.12 17.60 4.66
CA THR A 12 3.98 17.16 3.56
C THR A 12 3.94 18.16 2.42
N ASN A 13 5.04 18.29 1.69
CA ASN A 13 5.06 19.08 0.45
C ASN A 13 4.32 18.35 -0.69
N ARG A 14 4.08 19.04 -1.81
CA ARG A 14 3.38 18.48 -2.98
C ARG A 14 4.01 17.19 -3.51
N LEU A 15 5.34 17.17 -3.65
CA LEU A 15 6.11 15.99 -4.08
C LEU A 15 6.13 14.86 -3.05
N GLN A 16 5.59 15.12 -1.86
CA GLN A 16 5.49 14.19 -0.75
C GLN A 16 6.84 13.61 -0.34
N ASN A 17 7.94 14.34 -0.51
CA ASN A 17 9.30 13.93 -0.17
C ASN A 17 9.89 14.74 1.00
N HIS A 18 9.09 15.58 1.64
CA HIS A 18 9.48 16.33 2.83
C HIS A 18 8.30 16.40 3.78
N ILE A 19 8.49 15.87 4.99
CA ILE A 19 7.47 15.86 6.04
C ILE A 19 7.90 16.68 7.24
N SER A 20 6.89 17.22 7.93
CA SER A 20 7.03 17.89 9.22
C SER A 20 5.91 17.42 10.13
N VAL A 21 6.23 17.04 11.36
CA VAL A 21 5.24 16.71 12.39
C VAL A 21 5.23 17.82 13.42
N THR A 22 4.05 18.38 13.67
CA THR A 22 3.84 19.45 14.64
C THR A 22 2.87 19.03 15.72
N ILE A 23 3.09 19.54 16.93
CA ILE A 23 2.10 19.48 18.02
C ILE A 23 1.61 20.89 18.27
N CYS A 24 0.30 21.09 18.13
CA CYS A 24 -0.35 22.38 18.23
C CYS A 24 -1.25 22.42 19.46
N ASP A 25 -1.13 23.50 20.22
CA ASP A 25 -2.07 23.79 21.29
C ASP A 25 -3.39 24.28 20.69
N TYR A 26 -4.51 23.63 21.06
CA TYR A 26 -5.82 23.91 20.46
C TYR A 26 -6.31 25.35 20.72
N LYS A 27 -6.00 25.92 21.89
CA LYS A 27 -6.54 27.24 22.30
C LYS A 27 -5.78 28.39 21.65
N THR A 28 -4.47 28.25 21.54
CA THR A 28 -3.58 29.30 21.05
C THR A 28 -3.27 29.15 19.56
N ALA A 29 -3.54 27.97 18.98
CA ALA A 29 -3.15 27.58 17.63
C ALA A 29 -1.63 27.66 17.39
N ILE A 30 -0.82 27.70 18.46
CA ILE A 30 0.64 27.69 18.36
C ILE A 30 1.10 26.25 18.14
N CYS A 31 1.78 26.02 17.02
CA CYS A 31 2.35 24.73 16.63
C CYS A 31 3.86 24.70 16.86
N ASN A 32 4.34 23.66 17.54
CA ASN A 32 5.76 23.38 17.68
C ASN A 32 6.17 22.27 16.72
N LEU A 33 7.26 22.48 15.95
CA LEU A 33 7.87 21.46 15.12
C LEU A 33 8.56 20.41 16.01
N VAL A 34 8.20 19.15 15.83
CA VAL A 34 8.67 18.03 16.69
C VAL A 34 9.56 17.06 15.91
N PHE A 35 9.28 16.92 14.62
CA PHE A 35 10.05 16.08 13.73
C PHE A 35 10.01 16.65 12.32
N GLU A 36 11.12 16.57 11.62
CA GLU A 36 11.22 16.96 10.22
C GLU A 36 12.09 15.94 9.50
N TYR A 37 11.68 15.54 8.31
CA TYR A 37 12.44 14.59 7.52
C TYR A 37 12.28 14.86 6.03
N ARG A 38 13.41 14.97 5.34
CA ARG A 38 13.49 15.02 3.88
C ARG A 38 13.90 13.65 3.38
N TYR A 39 13.00 13.04 2.61
CA TYR A 39 13.24 11.76 1.97
C TYR A 39 14.35 11.90 0.92
N PRO A 40 15.31 10.94 0.86
CA PRO A 40 16.27 10.86 -0.23
C PRO A 40 15.58 10.67 -1.59
N GLU A 41 16.34 10.80 -2.67
CA GLU A 41 15.84 10.68 -4.05
C GLU A 41 15.01 9.40 -4.25
N LYS A 42 13.88 9.53 -4.97
CA LYS A 42 12.93 8.44 -5.29
C LYS A 42 12.24 7.81 -4.08
N MET A 43 12.21 8.50 -2.94
CA MET A 43 11.47 8.11 -1.74
C MET A 43 10.38 9.14 -1.41
N TRP A 44 9.30 8.70 -0.77
CA TRP A 44 8.11 9.52 -0.48
C TRP A 44 7.46 9.20 0.87
N ALA A 45 6.63 10.11 1.35
CA ALA A 45 5.77 9.93 2.49
C ALA A 45 4.54 9.12 2.09
N GLU A 46 4.24 8.06 2.83
CA GLU A 46 3.00 7.30 2.65
C GLU A 46 2.04 7.65 3.79
N PRO A 47 0.82 8.15 3.50
CA PRO A 47 -0.15 8.51 4.52
C PRO A 47 -0.40 7.40 5.53
N ALA A 48 -0.46 6.14 5.08
CA ALA A 48 -0.68 4.97 5.92
C ALA A 48 0.41 4.76 7.00
N HIS A 49 1.60 5.34 6.83
CA HIS A 49 2.66 5.23 7.85
C HIS A 49 2.40 6.11 9.06
N PHE A 50 1.67 7.22 8.94
CA PHE A 50 1.49 8.15 10.05
C PHE A 50 0.39 7.71 11.04
N SER A 51 0.14 6.40 11.14
CA SER A 51 -0.68 5.82 12.19
C SER A 51 -0.07 6.14 13.55
N SER A 52 -0.92 6.54 14.51
CA SER A 52 -0.48 6.90 15.85
C SER A 52 -1.31 6.24 16.94
N LEU A 53 -0.69 6.02 18.09
CA LEU A 53 -1.32 5.61 19.34
C LEU A 53 -1.04 6.65 20.41
N LEU A 54 -2.04 6.96 21.23
CA LEU A 54 -1.90 7.84 22.38
C LEU A 54 -1.58 7.02 23.64
N SER A 55 -0.71 7.54 24.51
CA SER A 55 -0.50 6.94 25.83
C SER A 55 -1.76 7.06 26.69
N ASN A 56 -1.95 6.15 27.65
CA ASN A 56 -3.08 6.21 28.58
C ASN A 56 -3.11 7.51 29.39
N ARG A 57 -1.93 8.09 29.68
CA ARG A 57 -1.80 9.38 30.38
C ARG A 57 -1.91 10.59 29.45
N GLN A 58 -1.99 10.37 28.13
CA GLN A 58 -2.03 11.41 27.10
C GLN A 58 -0.84 12.37 27.12
N ASP A 59 0.29 11.91 27.66
CA ASP A 59 1.57 12.61 27.76
C ASP A 59 2.55 12.24 26.63
N ALA A 60 2.19 11.25 25.80
CA ALA A 60 3.00 10.79 24.69
C ALA A 60 2.18 10.25 23.53
N VAL A 61 2.70 10.45 22.31
CA VAL A 61 2.15 9.92 21.06
C VAL A 61 3.19 8.99 20.44
N PHE A 62 2.80 7.74 20.18
CA PHE A 62 3.61 6.80 19.42
C PHE A 62 3.18 6.87 17.96
N ILE A 63 4.11 7.12 17.04
CA ILE A 63 3.84 7.30 15.61
C ILE A 63 4.92 6.58 14.81
N LEU A 64 4.60 6.05 13.62
CA LEU A 64 5.66 5.54 12.74
C LEU A 64 6.26 6.68 11.94
N LEU A 65 7.58 6.81 12.01
CA LEU A 65 8.36 7.80 11.28
C LEU A 65 9.54 7.14 10.57
N PRO A 66 9.97 7.70 9.43
CA PRO A 66 11.15 7.22 8.73
C PRO A 66 12.41 7.45 9.57
N ARG A 67 13.30 6.44 9.59
CA ARG A 67 14.60 6.51 10.25
C ARG A 67 15.68 5.88 9.39
N ALA A 68 16.72 6.66 9.10
CA ALA A 68 17.94 6.17 8.46
C ALA A 68 18.73 5.26 9.40
N ARG A 69 19.31 4.19 8.86
CA ARG A 69 20.15 3.23 9.59
C ARG A 69 21.53 3.11 8.94
N ALA A 70 22.48 2.57 9.70
CA ALA A 70 23.88 2.43 9.27
C ALA A 70 24.08 1.49 8.07
N ASP A 71 23.09 0.65 7.74
CA ASP A 71 23.09 -0.21 6.54
C ASP A 71 22.74 0.56 5.24
N GLY A 72 22.53 1.87 5.34
CA GLY A 72 22.17 2.74 4.21
C GLY A 72 20.72 2.60 3.77
N ASN A 73 19.88 1.89 4.52
CA ASN A 73 18.43 1.87 4.31
C ASN A 73 17.72 2.86 5.23
N ASN A 74 16.53 3.26 4.80
CA ASN A 74 15.55 3.93 5.63
C ASN A 74 14.45 2.92 5.98
N TYR A 75 14.03 2.89 7.23
CA TYR A 75 12.94 2.03 7.68
C TYR A 75 11.87 2.87 8.38
N GLN A 76 10.63 2.40 8.36
CA GLN A 76 9.57 2.92 9.22
C GLN A 76 9.73 2.37 10.62
N HIS A 77 9.82 3.26 11.60
CA HIS A 77 10.08 2.88 12.99
C HIS A 77 9.21 3.65 13.97
N ILE A 78 9.03 3.07 15.16
CA ILE A 78 8.22 3.66 16.23
C ILE A 78 9.00 4.83 16.83
N ALA A 79 8.45 6.04 16.66
CA ALA A 79 8.87 7.24 17.37
C ALA A 79 7.89 7.55 18.49
N LYS A 80 8.42 8.04 19.60
CA LYS A 80 7.70 8.56 20.76
C LYS A 80 7.84 10.08 20.75
N LEU A 81 6.72 10.78 20.62
CA LEU A 81 6.62 12.22 20.74
C LEU A 81 6.12 12.55 22.15
N LEU A 82 6.93 13.24 22.94
CA LEU A 82 6.55 13.67 24.29
C LEU A 82 5.81 15.00 24.24
N ILE A 83 4.70 15.09 24.98
CA ILE A 83 3.92 16.33 25.12
C ILE A 83 4.26 16.92 26.49
N GLN A 84 4.98 18.04 26.51
CA GLN A 84 5.39 18.70 27.75
C GLN A 84 4.79 20.11 27.87
N TYR A 85 4.32 20.43 29.07
CA TYR A 85 3.80 21.74 29.45
C TYR A 85 4.73 22.40 30.45
N ASP A 86 4.82 23.73 30.41
CA ASP A 86 5.48 24.51 31.45
C ASP A 86 4.62 24.62 32.72
N SER A 87 5.16 25.28 33.76
CA SER A 87 4.45 25.51 35.03
C SER A 87 3.20 26.38 34.90
N GLN A 88 2.99 27.04 33.75
CA GLN A 88 1.86 27.90 33.45
C GLN A 88 0.80 27.18 32.59
N GLY A 89 1.03 25.91 32.24
CA GLY A 89 0.12 25.12 31.41
C GLY A 89 0.26 25.43 29.92
N LYS A 90 1.35 26.06 29.47
CA LYS A 90 1.60 26.30 28.05
C LYS A 90 2.47 25.17 27.49
N LEU A 91 2.14 24.70 26.29
CA LEU A 91 2.96 23.75 25.55
C LEU A 91 4.40 24.30 25.40
N LYS A 92 5.37 23.63 26.02
CA LYS A 92 6.74 24.14 26.19
C LYS A 92 7.67 23.68 25.07
N LEU A 93 7.79 22.37 24.91
CA LEU A 93 8.61 21.72 23.90
C LEU A 93 8.05 20.31 23.69
N ALA A 94 8.10 19.84 22.46
CA ALA A 94 7.86 18.44 22.15
C ALA A 94 9.16 17.84 21.65
N GLU A 95 9.56 16.72 22.25
CA GLU A 95 10.76 15.99 21.85
C GLU A 95 10.34 14.68 21.18
N SER A 96 11.05 14.34 20.10
CA SER A 96 10.91 13.03 19.46
C SER A 96 12.10 12.14 19.83
N SER A 97 11.82 10.87 20.09
CA SER A 97 12.84 9.82 20.20
C SER A 97 12.37 8.56 19.50
N PHE A 98 13.29 7.75 18.98
CA PHE A 98 12.93 6.47 18.38
C PHE A 98 13.11 5.35 19.40
N LEU A 99 12.15 4.43 19.46
CA LEU A 99 12.33 3.19 20.20
C LEU A 99 13.40 2.32 19.51
N SER A 100 14.17 1.59 20.31
CA SER A 100 15.26 0.72 19.85
C SER A 100 14.72 -0.55 19.23
N VAL A 101 14.31 -0.47 17.97
CA VAL A 101 13.92 -1.61 17.13
C VAL A 101 15.02 -1.93 16.11
N GLY A 102 15.06 -3.18 15.64
CA GLY A 102 16.10 -3.69 14.72
C GLY A 102 16.05 -3.07 13.32
N ASN A 103 16.85 -3.56 12.36
CA ASN A 103 16.86 -3.05 10.99
C ASN A 103 15.76 -3.71 10.14
N PHE A 104 14.51 -3.26 10.33
CA PHE A 104 13.34 -3.76 9.61
C PHE A 104 12.19 -2.73 9.65
N ASP A 105 11.26 -2.79 8.71
CA ASP A 105 10.09 -1.92 8.74
C ASP A 105 9.06 -2.37 9.78
N VAL A 106 8.64 -1.44 10.63
CA VAL A 106 7.39 -1.52 11.38
C VAL A 106 6.27 -1.04 10.46
N VAL A 107 5.30 -1.90 10.20
CA VAL A 107 4.23 -1.65 9.22
C VAL A 107 2.90 -1.24 9.84
N ALA A 108 2.73 -1.45 11.16
CA ALA A 108 1.55 -1.01 11.89
C ALA A 108 1.84 -0.90 13.38
N LEU A 109 1.29 0.14 14.02
CA LEU A 109 1.09 0.18 15.47
C LEU A 109 -0.26 -0.47 15.79
N ASN A 110 -0.24 -1.63 16.45
CA ASN A 110 -1.47 -2.38 16.70
C ASN A 110 -2.17 -1.90 17.96
N ARG A 111 -1.44 -1.75 19.08
CA ARG A 111 -2.02 -1.31 20.36
C ARG A 111 -0.96 -0.90 21.38
N TYR A 112 -1.32 0.00 22.28
CA TYR A 112 -0.56 0.30 23.49
C TYR A 112 -1.35 -0.19 24.72
N ASP A 113 -0.67 -0.92 25.60
CA ASP A 113 -1.17 -1.30 26.91
C ASP A 113 -0.39 -0.52 27.98
N GLY A 114 -1.00 0.57 28.48
CA GLY A 114 -0.40 1.39 29.53
C GLY A 114 -0.37 0.77 30.92
N THR A 115 -0.99 -0.41 31.14
CA THR A 115 -0.84 -1.12 32.43
C THR A 115 0.50 -1.84 32.52
N THR A 116 0.96 -2.38 31.39
CA THR A 116 2.25 -3.10 31.31
C THR A 116 3.34 -2.29 30.62
N ASP A 117 3.05 -1.05 30.20
CA ASP A 117 3.88 -0.19 29.37
C ASP A 117 4.34 -0.84 28.05
N THR A 118 3.45 -1.61 27.42
CA THR A 118 3.79 -2.45 26.26
C THR A 118 3.12 -1.94 24.98
N ILE A 119 3.91 -1.78 23.92
CA ILE A 119 3.44 -1.50 22.56
C ILE A 119 3.47 -2.80 21.77
N TYR A 120 2.33 -3.17 21.19
CA TYR A 120 2.18 -4.23 20.22
C TYR A 120 2.22 -3.63 18.81
N PHE A 121 3.07 -4.18 17.95
CA PHE A 121 3.28 -3.67 16.59
C PHE A 121 3.54 -4.80 15.61
N THR A 122 3.25 -4.57 14.34
CA THR A 122 3.51 -5.54 13.28
C THR A 122 4.74 -5.08 12.52
N ALA A 123 5.69 -5.99 12.26
CA ALA A 123 6.92 -5.68 11.56
C ALA A 123 7.30 -6.78 10.57
N GLN A 124 8.06 -6.41 9.53
CA GLN A 124 8.61 -7.33 8.55
C GLN A 124 9.99 -7.84 8.98
N ALA A 125 10.00 -8.72 9.97
CA ALA A 125 11.18 -9.27 10.61
C ALA A 125 11.01 -10.79 10.86
N PRO A 126 12.10 -11.58 11.03
CA PRO A 126 13.50 -11.18 10.93
C PRO A 126 13.98 -10.97 9.48
N SER A 127 13.16 -11.33 8.48
CA SER A 127 13.44 -11.04 7.07
C SER A 127 12.27 -10.29 6.42
N PRO A 128 12.51 -9.60 5.29
CA PRO A 128 11.45 -8.93 4.52
C PRO A 128 10.35 -9.87 3.97
N GLY A 129 10.58 -11.19 3.96
CA GLY A 129 9.56 -12.19 3.61
C GLY A 129 8.70 -12.63 4.79
N ASN A 130 9.01 -12.12 5.98
CA ASN A 130 8.25 -12.37 7.19
C ASN A 130 7.42 -11.14 7.53
N ARG A 131 6.29 -11.34 8.19
CA ARG A 131 5.51 -10.30 8.84
C ARG A 131 4.88 -10.92 10.07
N HIS A 132 5.26 -10.43 11.25
CA HIS A 132 4.82 -10.98 12.53
C HIS A 132 4.38 -9.87 13.48
N LEU A 133 3.64 -10.27 14.52
CA LEU A 133 3.32 -9.43 15.66
C LEU A 133 4.48 -9.45 16.65
N TYR A 134 4.85 -8.26 17.12
CA TYR A 134 5.92 -8.02 18.08
C TYR A 134 5.39 -7.17 19.24
N SER A 135 6.18 -7.14 20.31
CA SER A 135 5.97 -6.26 21.46
C SER A 135 7.28 -5.59 21.86
N THR A 136 7.21 -4.37 22.37
CA THR A 136 8.34 -3.65 23.00
C THR A 136 7.81 -2.76 24.13
N LYS A 137 8.68 -2.36 25.06
CA LYS A 137 8.32 -1.37 26.09
C LYS A 137 8.28 0.03 25.49
N ALA A 138 7.33 0.85 25.93
CA ALA A 138 7.29 2.26 25.54
C ALA A 138 8.40 3.10 26.23
N THR A 139 9.01 2.55 27.28
CA THR A 139 10.20 3.08 27.94
C THR A 139 11.21 1.93 28.14
N PRO A 140 11.89 1.49 27.07
CA PRO A 140 12.75 0.32 27.12
C PRO A 140 14.01 0.57 27.95
N THR A 141 14.38 -0.42 28.77
CA THR A 141 15.70 -0.49 29.40
C THR A 141 16.74 -1.03 28.40
N ALA A 142 18.04 -0.93 28.71
CA ALA A 142 19.11 -1.36 27.80
C ALA A 142 19.01 -2.85 27.38
N ASP A 143 18.37 -3.69 28.21
CA ASP A 143 18.23 -5.13 28.01
C ASP A 143 16.89 -5.52 27.32
N GLU A 144 15.94 -4.59 27.18
CA GLU A 144 14.60 -4.84 26.65
C GLU A 144 14.43 -4.24 25.25
N VAL A 145 14.71 -5.03 24.21
CA VAL A 145 14.73 -4.53 22.83
C VAL A 145 13.34 -4.70 22.17
N TRP A 146 12.87 -5.94 22.04
CA TRP A 146 11.53 -6.32 21.55
C TRP A 146 11.39 -7.85 21.59
N ALA A 147 10.15 -8.37 21.62
CA ALA A 147 9.86 -9.80 21.60
C ALA A 147 8.85 -10.15 20.49
N CYS A 148 9.10 -11.23 19.76
CA CYS A 148 8.15 -11.72 18.76
C CYS A 148 7.01 -12.50 19.43
N VAL A 149 5.78 -12.09 19.18
CA VAL A 149 4.57 -12.71 19.73
C VAL A 149 4.07 -13.85 18.83
N SER A 150 4.18 -13.71 17.50
CA SER A 150 3.58 -14.67 16.55
C SER A 150 4.58 -15.51 15.72
N CYS A 151 5.88 -15.44 16.03
CA CYS A 151 6.93 -16.17 15.29
C CYS A 151 6.87 -17.70 15.48
N HIS A 152 6.08 -18.20 16.43
CA HIS A 152 5.95 -19.64 16.68
C HIS A 152 5.21 -20.39 15.55
N HIS A 153 4.51 -19.67 14.65
CA HIS A 153 3.78 -20.25 13.52
C HIS A 153 4.68 -20.46 12.29
N LYS A 154 5.40 -21.59 12.24
CA LYS A 154 6.39 -21.90 11.19
C LYS A 154 5.84 -21.94 9.75
N ASN A 155 4.52 -22.15 9.56
CA ASN A 155 3.89 -22.32 8.25
C ASN A 155 3.15 -21.07 7.70
N CYS A 156 3.04 -19.98 8.47
CA CYS A 156 2.58 -18.69 7.95
C CYS A 156 3.53 -17.61 8.45
N THR A 157 4.56 -17.36 7.64
CA THR A 157 5.61 -16.38 7.94
C THR A 157 5.23 -14.97 7.56
N TYR A 158 4.29 -14.76 6.65
CA TYR A 158 3.80 -13.44 6.23
C TYR A 158 2.36 -13.21 6.71
N GLN A 159 2.19 -12.55 7.85
CA GLN A 159 0.92 -12.46 8.56
C GLN A 159 0.33 -11.03 8.56
N SER A 160 -0.96 -10.89 8.27
CA SER A 160 -1.76 -9.73 8.69
C SER A 160 -2.58 -10.10 9.92
N ASN A 161 -2.38 -9.37 11.02
CA ASN A 161 -2.87 -9.74 12.35
C ASN A 161 -3.87 -8.72 12.90
N SER A 162 -4.99 -9.18 13.46
CA SER A 162 -5.95 -8.37 14.23
C SER A 162 -6.14 -8.95 15.63
N ILE A 163 -6.11 -8.09 16.66
CA ILE A 163 -6.18 -8.49 18.07
C ILE A 163 -7.52 -8.05 18.66
N SER A 164 -8.20 -8.96 19.37
CA SER A 164 -9.46 -8.64 20.06
C SER A 164 -9.29 -7.61 21.19
N PRO A 165 -10.32 -6.79 21.52
CA PRO A 165 -10.24 -5.77 22.57
C PRO A 165 -9.84 -6.28 23.96
N ASN A 166 -10.11 -7.55 24.27
CA ASN A 166 -9.77 -8.19 25.55
C ASN A 166 -8.48 -9.06 25.49
N PHE A 167 -7.71 -8.95 24.40
CA PHE A 167 -6.43 -9.66 24.20
C PHE A 167 -6.50 -11.19 24.15
N LYS A 168 -7.69 -11.78 23.97
CA LYS A 168 -7.86 -13.25 23.97
C LYS A 168 -7.70 -13.92 22.60
N TYR A 169 -7.94 -13.18 21.51
CA TYR A 169 -7.97 -13.74 20.15
C TYR A 169 -7.09 -12.96 19.18
N LEU A 170 -6.50 -13.70 18.22
CA LEU A 170 -5.68 -13.22 17.11
C LEU A 170 -6.20 -13.84 15.79
N LEU A 171 -6.46 -13.01 14.78
CA LEU A 171 -6.80 -13.46 13.42
C LEU A 171 -5.63 -13.20 12.46
N THR A 172 -5.22 -14.19 11.67
CA THR A 172 -4.01 -14.17 10.81
C THR A 172 -4.34 -14.47 9.33
N HIS A 173 -3.90 -13.62 8.41
CA HIS A 173 -4.01 -13.82 6.94
C HIS A 173 -2.63 -13.88 6.27
N CYS A 174 -2.46 -14.70 5.20
CA CYS A 174 -1.19 -14.77 4.44
C CYS A 174 -1.35 -14.18 3.01
N LYS A 175 -0.32 -13.47 2.50
CA LYS A 175 -0.30 -12.73 1.20
C LYS A 175 1.06 -12.88 0.51
N ILE A 176 1.14 -12.58 -0.80
CA ILE A 176 2.38 -12.54 -1.59
C ILE A 176 2.49 -11.13 -2.20
N ASP A 177 3.63 -10.46 -1.98
CA ASP A 177 3.89 -9.08 -2.42
C ASP A 177 5.14 -8.99 -3.33
N GLY A 178 5.07 -8.23 -4.43
CA GLY A 178 6.18 -7.94 -5.36
C GLY A 178 6.81 -6.56 -5.16
N ARG A 179 7.84 -6.20 -5.96
CA ARG A 179 8.51 -4.88 -5.89
C ARG A 179 7.51 -3.73 -6.00
N GLY A 180 7.79 -2.63 -5.32
CA GLY A 180 6.81 -1.54 -5.10
C GLY A 180 5.99 -1.69 -3.82
N SER A 181 5.88 -2.91 -3.27
CA SER A 181 5.20 -3.12 -1.99
C SER A 181 5.96 -2.52 -0.80
N GLY A 182 5.22 -2.15 0.24
CA GLY A 182 5.78 -1.63 1.48
C GLY A 182 6.45 -2.70 2.36
N GLY A 183 7.23 -2.21 3.33
CA GLY A 183 7.80 -2.93 4.45
C GLY A 183 8.99 -3.87 4.17
N ARG A 184 9.55 -3.80 2.96
CA ARG A 184 10.79 -4.51 2.57
C ARG A 184 11.98 -3.56 2.39
N GLY A 185 11.95 -2.42 3.09
CA GLY A 185 12.89 -1.32 2.94
C GLY A 185 12.65 -0.50 1.66
N TRP A 186 13.22 0.70 1.66
CA TRP A 186 13.02 1.65 0.56
C TRP A 186 13.56 1.18 -0.79
N LYS A 187 14.68 0.44 -0.84
CA LYS A 187 15.22 -0.09 -2.10
C LYS A 187 14.23 -0.99 -2.85
N TYR A 188 13.41 -1.74 -2.12
CA TYR A 188 12.40 -2.62 -2.70
C TYR A 188 11.15 -1.84 -3.12
N ARG A 189 10.76 -0.84 -2.31
CA ARG A 189 9.59 -0.01 -2.53
C ARG A 189 9.77 1.00 -3.66
N SER A 190 10.91 1.69 -3.72
CA SER A 190 11.17 2.75 -4.71
C SER A 190 11.39 2.23 -6.12
N ALA A 191 11.39 0.91 -6.33
CA ALA A 191 11.62 0.30 -7.63
C ALA A 191 10.54 0.66 -8.66
N THR A 192 9.35 1.06 -8.22
CA THR A 192 8.24 1.54 -9.08
C THR A 192 8.22 3.06 -9.26
N TYR A 193 9.13 3.82 -8.63
CA TYR A 193 9.15 5.28 -8.74
C TYR A 193 9.43 5.73 -10.17
N GLY A 194 8.52 6.49 -10.76
CA GLY A 194 8.57 6.91 -12.17
C GLY A 194 8.49 5.74 -13.15
N ALA A 195 8.02 4.56 -12.70
CA ALA A 195 8.06 3.32 -13.46
C ALA A 195 6.88 2.39 -13.13
N LEU A 196 5.69 2.96 -12.87
CA LEU A 196 4.47 2.17 -12.65
C LEU A 196 4.18 1.25 -13.85
N GLY A 197 3.75 0.02 -13.57
CA GLY A 197 3.45 -1.00 -14.59
C GLY A 197 4.68 -1.70 -15.15
N THR A 198 5.79 -1.77 -14.41
CA THR A 198 7.05 -2.36 -14.89
C THR A 198 7.52 -3.52 -14.00
N VAL A 199 8.35 -3.24 -13.00
CA VAL A 199 9.02 -4.23 -12.15
C VAL A 199 8.05 -5.07 -11.34
N GLU A 200 6.93 -4.50 -10.90
CA GLU A 200 5.91 -5.20 -10.14
C GLU A 200 5.12 -6.18 -11.03
N ILE A 201 4.94 -5.84 -12.31
CA ILE A 201 4.28 -6.70 -13.30
C ILE A 201 5.20 -7.87 -13.65
N GLN A 202 6.48 -7.57 -13.88
CA GLN A 202 7.50 -8.60 -14.12
C GLN A 202 7.59 -9.59 -12.95
N ASP A 203 7.56 -9.10 -11.71
CA ASP A 203 7.58 -9.95 -10.52
C ASP A 203 6.38 -10.90 -10.45
N GLN A 204 5.18 -10.44 -10.82
CA GLN A 204 3.99 -11.30 -10.88
C GLN A 204 4.11 -12.37 -11.98
N LEU A 205 4.61 -11.99 -13.17
CA LEU A 205 4.82 -12.93 -14.27
C LEU A 205 5.85 -14.01 -13.92
N ASP A 206 6.96 -13.63 -13.30
CA ASP A 206 8.01 -14.56 -12.91
C ASP A 206 7.57 -15.48 -11.77
N ALA A 207 6.84 -14.94 -10.78
CA ALA A 207 6.23 -15.75 -9.73
C ALA A 207 5.25 -16.77 -10.32
N LEU A 208 4.38 -16.36 -11.25
CA LEU A 208 3.42 -17.23 -11.90
C LEU A 208 4.09 -18.32 -12.73
N LYS A 209 5.12 -17.98 -13.52
CA LYS A 209 5.94 -18.97 -14.25
C LYS A 209 6.59 -19.98 -13.31
N ALA A 210 7.14 -19.51 -12.18
CA ALA A 210 7.75 -20.38 -11.17
C ALA A 210 6.72 -21.33 -10.53
N VAL A 211 5.51 -20.84 -10.23
CA VAL A 211 4.39 -21.64 -9.70
C VAL A 211 3.96 -22.70 -10.72
N LEU A 212 3.72 -22.32 -11.98
CA LEU A 212 3.31 -23.25 -13.04
C LEU A 212 4.37 -24.33 -13.29
N LYS A 213 5.67 -23.98 -13.24
CA LYS A 213 6.77 -24.93 -13.38
C LYS A 213 6.87 -25.90 -12.20
N LYS A 214 6.61 -25.41 -10.98
CA LYS A 214 6.77 -26.19 -9.74
C LYS A 214 5.61 -27.15 -9.50
N TYR A 215 4.40 -26.79 -9.93
CA TYR A 215 3.17 -27.50 -9.59
C TYR A 215 2.48 -27.99 -10.87
N PRO A 216 2.80 -29.20 -11.37
CA PRO A 216 2.37 -29.70 -12.68
C PRO A 216 0.86 -30.00 -12.78
N TYR A 217 0.12 -29.92 -11.67
CA TYR A 217 -1.33 -30.03 -11.67
C TYR A 217 -2.03 -28.72 -12.06
N PHE A 218 -1.31 -27.60 -12.17
CA PHE A 218 -1.85 -26.39 -12.80
C PHE A 218 -1.72 -26.46 -14.31
N ASP A 219 -2.81 -26.09 -14.99
CA ASP A 219 -2.85 -26.07 -16.45
C ASP A 219 -2.32 -24.73 -16.97
N ALA A 220 -1.09 -24.75 -17.47
CA ALA A 220 -0.44 -23.57 -18.04
C ALA A 220 -1.11 -23.03 -19.31
N SER A 221 -2.05 -23.76 -19.92
CA SER A 221 -2.83 -23.29 -21.08
C SER A 221 -4.09 -22.49 -20.69
N ARG A 222 -4.49 -22.52 -19.42
CA ARG A 222 -5.72 -21.88 -18.90
C ARG A 222 -5.42 -20.88 -17.80
N VAL A 223 -4.50 -19.97 -18.08
CA VAL A 223 -4.10 -18.91 -17.15
C VAL A 223 -4.94 -17.66 -17.40
N SER A 224 -5.47 -17.05 -16.35
CA SER A 224 -6.19 -15.78 -16.42
C SER A 224 -5.69 -14.82 -15.36
N VAL A 225 -5.82 -13.52 -15.62
CA VAL A 225 -5.47 -12.45 -14.67
C VAL A 225 -6.69 -11.58 -14.38
N PHE A 226 -6.83 -11.18 -13.13
CA PHE A 226 -7.92 -10.33 -12.65
C PHE A 226 -7.35 -9.23 -11.76
N GLY A 227 -7.90 -8.02 -11.87
CA GLY A 227 -7.67 -6.99 -10.87
C GLY A 227 -8.67 -5.85 -10.91
N TRP A 228 -8.63 -5.03 -9.86
CA TRP A 228 -9.48 -3.86 -9.66
C TRP A 228 -8.63 -2.63 -9.39
N SER A 229 -9.00 -1.45 -9.93
CA SER A 229 -8.29 -0.19 -9.70
C SER A 229 -6.87 -0.25 -10.28
N TYR A 230 -5.83 0.02 -9.49
CA TYR A 230 -4.45 -0.29 -9.86
C TYR A 230 -4.26 -1.76 -10.27
N GLY A 231 -5.00 -2.68 -9.64
CA GLY A 231 -5.01 -4.08 -10.06
C GLY A 231 -5.60 -4.28 -11.46
N GLY A 232 -6.58 -3.47 -11.86
CA GLY A 232 -7.15 -3.50 -13.21
C GLY A 232 -6.16 -3.00 -14.25
N PHE A 233 -5.44 -1.92 -13.92
CA PHE A 233 -4.26 -1.44 -14.67
C PHE A 233 -3.22 -2.55 -14.80
N ALA A 234 -2.82 -3.16 -13.67
CA ALA A 234 -1.81 -4.21 -13.62
C ALA A 234 -2.23 -5.47 -14.38
N ALA A 235 -3.52 -5.83 -14.40
CA ALA A 235 -4.03 -6.97 -15.16
C ALA A 235 -3.90 -6.75 -16.67
N VAL A 236 -4.24 -5.56 -17.16
CA VAL A 236 -4.07 -5.19 -18.58
C VAL A 236 -2.58 -5.16 -18.93
N ARG A 237 -1.76 -4.52 -18.09
CA ARG A 237 -0.32 -4.42 -18.28
C ARG A 237 0.39 -5.79 -18.23
N ALA A 238 -0.08 -6.71 -17.38
CA ALA A 238 0.42 -8.08 -17.35
C ALA A 238 0.14 -8.83 -18.65
N ALA A 239 -1.04 -8.65 -19.24
CA ALA A 239 -1.38 -9.25 -20.53
C ALA A 239 -0.57 -8.66 -21.69
N GLU A 240 -0.31 -7.36 -21.66
CA GLU A 240 0.56 -6.66 -22.61
C GLU A 240 2.01 -7.14 -22.53
N LEU A 241 2.58 -7.29 -21.33
CA LEU A 241 4.01 -7.64 -21.17
C LEU A 241 4.30 -9.15 -21.20
N ALA A 242 3.30 -10.00 -20.99
CA ALA A 242 3.46 -11.44 -21.10
C ALA A 242 3.63 -11.87 -22.56
N PRO A 243 4.26 -13.03 -22.84
CA PRO A 243 4.23 -13.60 -24.19
C PRO A 243 2.80 -13.66 -24.73
N GLU A 244 2.62 -13.41 -26.03
CA GLU A 244 1.30 -13.44 -26.65
C GLU A 244 0.58 -14.76 -26.32
N SER A 245 -0.72 -14.68 -26.00
CA SER A 245 -1.54 -15.83 -25.59
C SER A 245 -1.16 -16.49 -24.26
N PHE A 246 -0.21 -15.94 -23.47
CA PHE A 246 0.12 -16.46 -22.15
C PHE A 246 -1.09 -16.41 -21.19
N PHE A 247 -1.82 -15.28 -21.20
CA PHE A 247 -3.12 -15.21 -20.55
C PHE A 247 -4.21 -15.49 -21.58
N LYS A 248 -5.11 -16.42 -21.24
CA LYS A 248 -6.31 -16.68 -22.03
C LYS A 248 -7.33 -15.56 -21.84
N CYS A 249 -7.48 -15.11 -20.60
CA CYS A 249 -8.40 -14.06 -20.21
C CYS A 249 -7.79 -13.05 -19.26
N THR A 250 -8.21 -11.80 -19.45
CA THR A 250 -7.94 -10.68 -18.58
C THR A 250 -9.25 -10.08 -18.12
N VAL A 251 -9.38 -9.85 -16.82
CA VAL A 251 -10.51 -9.13 -16.24
C VAL A 251 -9.97 -7.88 -15.56
N SER A 252 -10.44 -6.74 -16.03
CA SER A 252 -10.03 -5.43 -15.53
C SER A 252 -11.24 -4.67 -15.00
N VAL A 253 -11.26 -4.39 -13.70
CA VAL A 253 -12.35 -3.65 -13.05
C VAL A 253 -11.85 -2.25 -12.67
N ALA A 254 -12.54 -1.22 -13.13
CA ALA A 254 -12.22 0.18 -12.89
C ALA A 254 -10.71 0.52 -13.02
N PRO A 255 -10.05 0.20 -14.15
CA PRO A 255 -8.61 0.41 -14.30
C PRO A 255 -8.27 1.89 -14.42
N VAL A 256 -7.11 2.29 -13.86
CA VAL A 256 -6.42 3.49 -14.34
C VAL A 256 -5.82 3.15 -15.70
N ALA A 257 -6.16 3.91 -16.74
CA ALA A 257 -5.62 3.68 -18.08
C ALA A 257 -4.42 4.59 -18.35
N ASN A 258 -4.51 5.83 -17.90
CA ASN A 258 -3.45 6.81 -18.03
C ASN A 258 -3.41 7.67 -16.76
N PHE A 259 -2.25 7.70 -16.10
CA PHE A 259 -2.06 8.37 -14.81
C PHE A 259 -2.21 9.90 -14.87
N LEU A 260 -2.19 10.52 -16.06
CA LEU A 260 -2.54 11.94 -16.23
C LEU A 260 -4.01 12.24 -15.91
N TYR A 261 -4.89 11.24 -15.98
CA TYR A 261 -6.31 11.36 -15.64
C TYR A 261 -6.66 10.88 -14.23
N TYR A 262 -5.65 10.52 -13.44
CA TYR A 262 -5.82 10.15 -12.04
C TYR A 262 -5.41 11.30 -11.11
N ASP A 263 -5.72 11.21 -9.82
CA ASP A 263 -5.51 12.32 -8.91
C ASP A 263 -4.01 12.65 -8.72
N ALA A 264 -3.71 13.95 -8.59
CA ALA A 264 -2.33 14.42 -8.44
C ALA A 264 -1.65 13.88 -7.17
N THR A 265 -2.39 13.65 -6.09
CA THR A 265 -1.82 13.21 -4.81
C THR A 265 -1.24 11.80 -4.93
N TYR A 266 -1.98 10.88 -5.55
CA TYR A 266 -1.48 9.53 -5.83
C TYR A 266 -0.43 9.57 -6.94
N THR A 267 -0.76 10.16 -8.07
CA THR A 267 0.09 10.09 -9.26
C THR A 267 1.46 10.72 -9.01
N GLU A 268 1.53 11.94 -8.47
CA GLU A 268 2.81 12.61 -8.21
C GLU A 268 3.62 11.93 -7.09
N ARG A 269 2.98 11.17 -6.19
CA ARG A 269 3.70 10.39 -5.16
C ARG A 269 4.58 9.31 -5.79
N TYR A 270 4.04 8.58 -6.75
CA TYR A 270 4.73 7.43 -7.36
C TYR A 270 5.45 7.79 -8.66
N MET A 271 4.94 8.76 -9.43
CA MET A 271 5.57 9.23 -10.66
C MET A 271 6.57 10.36 -10.37
N GLY A 272 6.40 11.11 -9.29
CA GLY A 272 7.36 12.11 -8.86
C GLY A 272 7.60 13.19 -9.91
N GLU A 273 8.89 13.52 -10.09
CA GLU A 273 9.36 14.43 -11.14
C GLU A 273 9.59 13.72 -12.49
N ALA A 274 9.04 12.53 -12.69
CA ALA A 274 9.21 11.83 -13.95
C ALA A 274 8.58 12.64 -15.11
N GLY A 275 9.30 12.71 -16.23
CA GLY A 275 8.82 13.41 -17.42
C GLY A 275 7.70 12.65 -18.12
N LEU A 276 7.08 13.28 -19.12
CA LEU A 276 5.97 12.74 -19.91
C LEU A 276 6.25 11.34 -20.49
N ALA A 277 7.51 11.02 -20.80
CA ALA A 277 7.91 9.71 -21.28
C ALA A 277 7.56 8.57 -20.30
N ALA A 278 7.67 8.79 -18.99
CA ALA A 278 7.31 7.79 -17.98
C ALA A 278 5.79 7.59 -17.88
N TYR A 279 5.03 8.69 -17.99
CA TYR A 279 3.57 8.64 -18.06
C TYR A 279 3.10 7.88 -19.31
N ASN A 280 3.67 8.19 -20.47
CA ASN A 280 3.38 7.47 -21.71
C ASN A 280 3.77 5.99 -21.62
N ALA A 281 4.91 5.66 -21.01
CA ALA A 281 5.34 4.26 -20.84
C ALA A 281 4.42 3.43 -19.93
N SER A 282 3.62 4.09 -19.09
CA SER A 282 2.62 3.47 -18.20
C SER A 282 1.18 3.63 -18.70
N ASP A 283 0.98 4.14 -19.93
CA ASP A 283 -0.35 4.24 -20.53
C ASP A 283 -0.71 2.93 -21.25
N ILE A 284 -1.69 2.21 -20.71
CA ILE A 284 -2.14 0.90 -21.23
C ILE A 284 -2.97 0.99 -22.50
N THR A 285 -3.19 2.20 -23.03
CA THR A 285 -3.91 2.42 -24.29
C THR A 285 -2.96 2.45 -25.50
N ASN A 286 -1.66 2.54 -25.26
CA ASN A 286 -0.65 2.63 -26.32
C ASN A 286 -0.47 1.33 -27.12
N ASP A 287 -0.50 0.18 -26.44
CA ASP A 287 -0.42 -1.14 -27.09
C ASP A 287 -1.48 -2.09 -26.52
N VAL A 288 -2.50 -2.35 -27.33
CA VAL A 288 -3.58 -3.29 -27.03
C VAL A 288 -3.54 -4.53 -27.93
N SER A 289 -2.46 -4.71 -28.70
CA SER A 289 -2.37 -5.73 -29.75
C SER A 289 -2.49 -7.16 -29.21
N HIS A 290 -2.00 -7.42 -27.99
CA HIS A 290 -2.09 -8.71 -27.32
C HIS A 290 -3.56 -9.15 -27.07
N PHE A 291 -4.51 -8.21 -27.01
CA PHE A 291 -5.93 -8.52 -26.86
C PHE A 291 -6.59 -9.06 -28.15
N ARG A 292 -5.84 -9.16 -29.26
CA ARG A 292 -6.26 -9.97 -30.43
C ARG A 292 -6.32 -11.46 -30.11
N LYS A 293 -5.54 -11.92 -29.14
CA LYS A 293 -5.46 -13.33 -28.72
C LYS A 293 -5.90 -13.57 -27.28
N THR A 294 -5.83 -12.55 -26.44
CA THR A 294 -6.30 -12.57 -25.05
C THR A 294 -7.66 -11.90 -24.94
N ARG A 295 -8.67 -12.60 -24.42
CA ARG A 295 -10.00 -12.01 -24.22
C ARG A 295 -9.97 -11.03 -23.03
N LEU A 296 -10.65 -9.90 -23.16
CA LEU A 296 -10.76 -8.88 -22.12
C LEU A 296 -12.20 -8.71 -21.66
N LEU A 297 -12.43 -8.73 -20.34
CA LEU A 297 -13.63 -8.18 -19.70
C LEU A 297 -13.25 -6.88 -18.98
N LEU A 298 -13.85 -5.77 -19.42
CA LEU A 298 -13.73 -4.46 -18.80
C LEU A 298 -15.02 -4.12 -18.04
N ALA A 299 -14.95 -3.97 -16.72
CA ALA A 299 -16.08 -3.60 -15.88
C ALA A 299 -15.83 -2.29 -15.14
N HIS A 300 -16.82 -1.40 -15.04
CA HIS A 300 -16.63 -0.10 -14.39
C HIS A 300 -17.96 0.52 -13.90
N GLY A 301 -17.94 1.17 -12.74
CA GLY A 301 -18.99 2.11 -12.33
C GLY A 301 -19.03 3.35 -13.23
N LEU A 302 -20.22 3.76 -13.67
CA LEU A 302 -20.35 4.93 -14.55
C LEU A 302 -20.10 6.25 -13.80
N TYR A 303 -20.35 6.29 -12.49
CA TYR A 303 -20.14 7.45 -11.62
C TYR A 303 -18.98 7.20 -10.65
N ASP A 304 -17.96 6.51 -11.11
CA ASP A 304 -16.72 6.36 -10.37
C ASP A 304 -16.07 7.73 -10.18
N ASP A 305 -15.97 8.15 -8.92
CA ASP A 305 -15.46 9.43 -8.44
C ASP A 305 -13.98 9.37 -8.03
N ASN A 306 -13.37 8.18 -8.11
CA ASN A 306 -11.97 7.95 -7.79
C ASN A 306 -11.16 7.64 -9.06
N VAL A 307 -11.48 6.54 -9.74
CA VAL A 307 -10.95 6.25 -11.09
C VAL A 307 -12.04 6.62 -12.07
N HIS A 308 -12.05 7.85 -12.58
CA HIS A 308 -13.12 8.27 -13.49
C HIS A 308 -13.30 7.29 -14.66
N PHE A 309 -14.56 7.05 -15.04
CA PHE A 309 -14.94 6.17 -16.16
C PHE A 309 -14.21 6.50 -17.47
N GLN A 310 -13.75 7.74 -17.63
CA GLN A 310 -12.84 8.17 -18.70
C GLN A 310 -11.69 7.19 -18.95
N ASN A 311 -11.11 6.59 -17.91
CA ASN A 311 -10.03 5.61 -18.06
C ASN A 311 -10.49 4.37 -18.85
N SER A 312 -11.67 3.83 -18.52
CA SER A 312 -12.23 2.72 -19.32
C SER A 312 -12.60 3.17 -20.72
N ALA A 313 -13.15 4.38 -20.89
CA ALA A 313 -13.50 4.91 -22.21
C ALA A 313 -12.28 5.01 -23.14
N LEU A 314 -11.12 5.47 -22.63
CA LEU A 314 -9.87 5.54 -23.39
C LEU A 314 -9.39 4.15 -23.84
N LEU A 315 -9.46 3.15 -22.94
CA LEU A 315 -9.07 1.78 -23.29
C LEU A 315 -10.04 1.16 -24.31
N MET A 316 -11.35 1.40 -24.17
CA MET A 316 -12.36 0.99 -25.15
C MET A 316 -12.08 1.59 -26.52
N GLU A 317 -11.79 2.90 -26.59
CA GLU A 317 -11.47 3.59 -27.83
C GLU A 317 -10.22 3.00 -28.49
N ALA A 318 -9.15 2.73 -27.73
CA ALA A 318 -7.92 2.14 -28.25
C ALA A 318 -8.14 0.76 -28.87
N LEU A 319 -8.94 -0.09 -28.21
CA LEU A 319 -9.35 -1.41 -28.73
C LEU A 319 -10.18 -1.28 -30.02
N GLN A 320 -11.19 -0.40 -30.01
CA GLN A 320 -12.09 -0.18 -31.14
C GLN A 320 -11.37 0.36 -32.38
N ARG A 321 -10.43 1.30 -32.21
CA ARG A 321 -9.61 1.84 -33.31
C ARG A 321 -8.77 0.76 -34.00
N GLN A 322 -8.48 -0.35 -33.32
CA GLN A 322 -7.69 -1.46 -33.82
C GLN A 322 -8.53 -2.68 -34.24
N ASP A 323 -9.86 -2.57 -34.22
CA ASP A 323 -10.81 -3.65 -34.49
C ASP A 323 -10.55 -4.88 -33.60
N ILE A 324 -10.38 -4.63 -32.29
CA ILE A 324 -10.19 -5.67 -31.27
C ILE A 324 -11.45 -5.79 -30.42
N ASP A 325 -12.01 -6.99 -30.39
CA ASP A 325 -13.23 -7.29 -29.61
C ASP A 325 -12.95 -7.40 -28.11
N PHE A 326 -13.93 -7.02 -27.29
CA PHE A 326 -13.87 -7.09 -25.83
C PHE A 326 -15.26 -7.15 -25.21
N ASP A 327 -15.36 -7.79 -24.05
CA ASP A 327 -16.54 -7.76 -23.21
C ASP A 327 -16.54 -6.50 -22.33
N ALA A 328 -17.66 -5.76 -22.29
CA ALA A 328 -17.84 -4.62 -21.39
C ALA A 328 -18.99 -4.85 -20.39
N MET A 329 -18.83 -4.35 -19.17
CA MET A 329 -19.90 -4.30 -18.16
C MET A 329 -19.87 -2.95 -17.43
N VAL A 330 -20.72 -2.04 -17.87
CA VAL A 330 -20.90 -0.73 -17.23
C VAL A 330 -21.98 -0.84 -16.16
N TYR A 331 -21.71 -0.26 -14.99
CA TYR A 331 -22.65 -0.21 -13.88
C TYR A 331 -23.19 1.22 -13.68
N PRO A 332 -24.42 1.52 -14.13
CA PRO A 332 -25.04 2.82 -13.92
C PRO A 332 -25.28 3.09 -12.42
N ASN A 333 -25.15 4.35 -12.01
CA ASN A 333 -25.33 4.79 -10.61
C ASN A 333 -24.43 4.06 -9.61
N GLN A 334 -23.24 3.61 -10.05
CA GLN A 334 -22.25 2.99 -9.17
C GLN A 334 -20.94 3.79 -9.21
N ASP A 335 -20.33 3.91 -8.04
CA ASP A 335 -19.02 4.50 -7.79
C ASP A 335 -17.89 3.45 -7.92
N HIS A 336 -16.69 3.80 -7.44
CA HIS A 336 -15.52 2.91 -7.44
C HIS A 336 -15.74 1.58 -6.72
N SER A 337 -16.66 1.55 -5.75
CA SER A 337 -16.94 0.39 -4.93
C SER A 337 -17.89 -0.59 -5.60
N ILE A 338 -18.67 -0.21 -6.62
CA ILE A 338 -19.66 -1.06 -7.31
C ILE A 338 -20.43 -1.94 -6.31
N SER A 339 -21.37 -1.35 -5.57
CA SER A 339 -22.14 -2.04 -4.52
C SER A 339 -22.93 -3.25 -5.04
N ARG A 340 -23.22 -3.31 -6.35
CA ARG A 340 -23.76 -4.50 -7.05
C ARG A 340 -22.75 -5.66 -7.20
N ARG A 341 -22.07 -6.01 -6.11
CA ARG A 341 -20.98 -6.99 -6.04
C ARG A 341 -21.39 -8.37 -6.54
N THR A 342 -22.55 -8.88 -6.15
CA THR A 342 -23.03 -10.20 -6.59
C THR A 342 -23.15 -10.29 -8.11
N HIS A 343 -23.72 -9.26 -8.75
CA HIS A 343 -23.84 -9.24 -10.21
C HIS A 343 -22.47 -9.20 -10.89
N LEU A 344 -21.55 -8.37 -10.38
CA LEU A 344 -20.17 -8.29 -10.87
C LEU A 344 -19.44 -9.62 -10.80
N TYR A 345 -19.43 -10.28 -9.64
CA TYR A 345 -18.76 -11.56 -9.52
C TYR A 345 -19.43 -12.64 -10.38
N ASN A 346 -20.76 -12.63 -10.55
CA ASN A 346 -21.43 -13.55 -11.47
C ASN A 346 -21.00 -13.33 -12.93
N LYS A 347 -20.92 -12.08 -13.41
CA LYS A 347 -20.43 -11.77 -14.78
C LYS A 347 -18.96 -12.17 -14.95
N ILE A 348 -18.11 -11.91 -13.96
CA ILE A 348 -16.70 -12.31 -13.97
C ILE A 348 -16.57 -13.83 -14.04
N THR A 349 -17.29 -14.56 -13.19
CA THR A 349 -17.29 -16.02 -13.19
C THR A 349 -17.74 -16.58 -14.54
N ALA A 350 -18.87 -16.11 -15.06
CA ALA A 350 -19.39 -16.56 -16.36
C ALA A 350 -18.40 -16.28 -17.51
N PHE A 351 -17.72 -15.13 -17.49
CA PHE A 351 -16.69 -14.79 -18.46
C PHE A 351 -15.49 -15.75 -18.37
N LEU A 352 -14.96 -15.98 -17.16
CA LEU A 352 -13.81 -16.86 -16.94
C LEU A 352 -14.12 -18.32 -17.26
N GLU A 353 -15.32 -18.82 -16.92
CA GLU A 353 -15.75 -20.18 -17.25
C GLU A 353 -15.85 -20.38 -18.77
N ASN A 354 -16.42 -19.42 -19.49
CA ASN A 354 -16.47 -19.48 -20.95
C ASN A 354 -15.09 -19.38 -21.59
N CYS A 355 -14.19 -18.65 -20.95
CA CYS A 355 -12.81 -18.50 -21.40
C CYS A 355 -11.99 -19.78 -21.21
N ALA A 356 -12.20 -20.50 -20.12
CA ALA A 356 -11.47 -21.73 -19.81
C ALA A 356 -11.92 -22.95 -20.64
N LYS A 357 -13.05 -22.85 -21.36
CA LYS A 357 -13.59 -23.91 -22.23
C LYS A 357 -13.03 -23.90 -23.65
N HIS A 358 -12.47 -22.77 -24.09
CA HIS A 358 -11.97 -22.53 -25.44
C HIS A 358 -10.50 -22.11 -25.40
#